data_AF-A0A9D4TM94-F1
#
_entry.id   AF-A0A9D4TM94-F1
#
_cell.length_a   1.000
_cell.length_b   1.000
_cell.length_c   1.000
_cell.angle_alpha   90.00
_cell.angle_beta   90.00
_cell.angle_gamma   90.00
#
_symmetry.space_group_name_H-M   'P 1'
#
loop_
_entity.id
_entity.type
_entity.pdbx_description
1 polymer ?
#
loop_
_entity_poly.entity_id
_entity_poly.type
_entity_poly.pdbx_seq_one_letter_code
_entity_poly.pdbx_strand_id
1 'polypeptide(L)'
;MLGLDVLEWWVKTDGGMPQIAINLGAGSKFCSPVMLASLKPVSTSGTWSRFSVHLGDFGGRYTGFDGCGGNSLSDLTALEFKNTRPRYTTQLCLDGIRLLSLGSAADSN
;
A
#
# COMPACT_ATOMS: atom_id res chain seq x y z
N MET A 1 14.09 17.38 -3.78
CA MET A 1 12.66 17.36 -3.37
C MET A 1 12.51 16.09 -2.55
N LEU A 2 12.18 16.17 -1.27
CA LEU A 2 11.93 14.96 -0.46
C LEU A 2 10.55 14.44 -0.85
N GLY A 3 10.51 13.32 -1.57
CA GLY A 3 9.28 12.67 -2.01
C GLY A 3 8.59 11.94 -0.85
N LEU A 4 7.29 11.73 -0.97
CA LEU A 4 6.61 10.67 -0.24
C LEU A 4 6.96 9.37 -0.96
N ASP A 5 7.55 8.42 -0.24
CA ASP A 5 8.17 7.24 -0.84
C ASP A 5 7.57 5.94 -0.30
N VAL A 6 6.73 6.02 0.73
CA VAL A 6 6.21 4.86 1.46
C VAL A 6 4.70 5.00 1.67
N LEU A 7 3.96 3.93 1.40
CA LEU A 7 2.58 3.74 1.81
C LEU A 7 2.55 2.87 3.07
N GLU A 8 1.87 3.36 4.12
CA GLU A 8 1.68 2.64 5.36
C GLU A 8 0.21 2.52 5.73
N TRP A 9 -0.18 1.39 6.32
CA TRP A 9 -1.53 1.16 6.83
C TRP A 9 -1.55 0.08 7.91
N TRP A 10 -2.63 0.04 8.69
CA TRP A 10 -2.93 -1.03 9.64
C TRP A 10 -4.03 -1.95 9.11
N VAL A 11 -3.89 -3.24 9.40
CA VAL A 11 -4.86 -4.27 9.06
C VAL A 11 -5.19 -5.10 10.29
N LYS A 12 -6.48 -5.34 10.52
CA LYS A 12 -6.98 -6.39 11.41
C LYS A 12 -7.81 -7.39 10.61
N THR A 13 -7.60 -8.67 10.89
CA THR A 13 -8.27 -9.81 10.23
C THR A 13 -8.68 -10.84 11.28
N ASP A 14 -9.89 -11.37 11.19
CA ASP A 14 -10.42 -12.32 12.18
C ASP A 14 -10.20 -13.81 11.80
N GLY A 15 -9.50 -14.09 10.69
CA GLY A 15 -9.38 -15.45 10.12
C GLY A 15 -8.05 -15.78 9.43
N GLY A 16 -6.96 -15.13 9.83
CA GLY A 16 -5.65 -15.24 9.17
C GLY A 16 -5.46 -14.25 8.02
N MET A 17 -4.29 -14.29 7.36
CA MET A 17 -3.91 -13.28 6.38
C MET A 17 -4.72 -13.42 5.07
N PRO A 18 -5.50 -12.41 4.67
CA PRO A 18 -6.37 -12.53 3.52
C PRO A 18 -5.61 -12.34 2.21
N GLN A 19 -6.12 -12.96 1.15
CA GLN A 19 -5.55 -12.88 -0.21
C GLN A 19 -6.01 -11.60 -0.93
N ILE A 20 -5.61 -10.45 -0.38
CA ILE A 20 -5.90 -9.12 -0.89
C ILE A 20 -4.70 -8.60 -1.69
N ALA A 21 -4.96 -8.10 -2.89
CA ALA A 21 -4.01 -7.28 -3.64
C ALA A 21 -4.22 -5.81 -3.28
N ILE A 22 -3.12 -5.12 -3.01
CA ILE A 22 -3.06 -3.66 -2.90
C ILE A 22 -2.59 -3.15 -4.26
N ASN A 23 -3.30 -2.19 -4.83
CA ASN A 23 -2.94 -1.53 -6.08
C ASN A 23 -2.91 -0.02 -5.90
N LEU A 24 -2.02 0.60 -6.66
CA LEU A 24 -1.98 2.04 -6.86
C LEU A 24 -2.39 2.34 -8.30
N GLY A 25 -3.19 3.40 -8.49
CA GLY A 25 -3.72 3.79 -9.80
C GLY A 25 -3.52 5.27 -10.11
N ALA A 26 -3.35 5.56 -11.39
CA ALA A 26 -3.29 6.91 -11.94
C ALA A 26 -4.22 6.96 -13.17
N GLY A 27 -5.49 7.34 -12.97
CA GLY A 27 -6.49 7.30 -14.04
C GLY A 27 -6.81 5.87 -14.53
N SER A 28 -6.60 5.58 -15.81
CA SER A 28 -7.00 4.31 -16.46
C SER A 28 -5.98 3.17 -16.35
N LYS A 29 -4.84 3.39 -15.70
CA LYS A 29 -3.76 2.40 -15.56
C LYS A 29 -3.45 2.13 -14.09
N PHE A 30 -3.15 0.86 -13.80
CA PHE A 30 -2.78 0.36 -12.49
C PHE A 30 -1.30 0.01 -12.46
N CYS A 31 -0.69 0.21 -11.30
CA CYS A 31 0.65 -0.29 -11.00
C CYS A 31 0.66 -1.82 -10.85
N SER A 32 1.86 -2.40 -10.67
CA SER A 32 1.99 -3.80 -10.33
C SER A 32 1.40 -4.05 -8.92
N PRO A 33 0.45 -4.99 -8.78
CA PRO A 33 -0.16 -5.30 -7.49
C PRO A 33 0.84 -5.80 -6.46
N VAL A 34 0.66 -5.41 -5.21
CA VAL A 34 1.37 -6.00 -4.07
C VAL A 34 0.39 -6.85 -3.28
N MET A 35 0.73 -8.12 -3.05
CA MET A 35 -0.13 -9.03 -2.30
C MET A 35 0.08 -8.84 -0.80
N LEU A 36 -0.99 -8.63 -0.03
CA LEU A 36 -0.89 -8.50 1.42
C LEU A 36 -0.23 -9.73 2.05
N ALA A 37 -0.57 -10.92 1.54
CA ALA A 37 -0.02 -12.19 2.01
C ALA A 37 1.48 -12.38 1.73
N SER A 38 2.09 -11.60 0.82
CA SER A 38 3.54 -11.61 0.61
C SER A 38 4.29 -10.63 1.51
N LEU A 39 3.57 -9.76 2.22
CA LEU A 39 4.17 -8.76 3.09
C LEU A 39 4.41 -9.32 4.49
N LYS A 40 5.50 -8.87 5.10
CA LYS A 40 5.74 -9.04 6.53
C LYS A 40 5.25 -7.80 7.28
N PRO A 41 4.49 -7.94 8.37
CA PRO A 41 4.16 -6.81 9.22
C PRO A 41 5.43 -6.13 9.73
N VAL A 42 5.44 -4.79 9.73
CA VAL A 42 6.52 -3.99 10.32
C VAL A 42 6.39 -3.95 11.84
N SER A 43 5.16 -3.98 12.35
CA SER A 43 4.87 -4.12 13.77
C SER A 43 3.48 -4.70 14.00
N THR A 44 3.21 -5.17 15.20
CA THR A 44 1.88 -5.65 15.63
C THR A 44 1.46 -4.94 16.92
N SER A 45 0.15 -4.75 17.09
CA SER A 45 -0.46 -4.21 18.30
C SER A 45 -1.80 -4.89 18.53
N GLY A 46 -1.87 -5.78 19.52
CA GLY A 46 -3.03 -6.66 19.70
C GLY A 46 -3.33 -7.47 18.44
N THR A 47 -4.56 -7.35 17.92
CA THR A 47 -4.99 -8.03 16.68
C THR A 47 -4.65 -7.24 15.39
N TRP A 48 -3.98 -6.10 15.51
CA TRP A 48 -3.63 -5.26 14.38
C TRP A 48 -2.19 -5.50 13.94
N SER A 49 -1.99 -5.53 12.62
CA SER A 49 -0.68 -5.62 11.97
C SER A 49 -0.47 -4.37 11.12
N ARG A 50 0.68 -3.72 11.28
CA ARG A 50 1.09 -2.56 10.47
C ARG A 50 1.91 -3.03 9.29
N PHE A 51 1.58 -2.55 8.10
CA PHE A 51 2.30 -2.81 6.87
C PHE A 51 2.83 -1.52 6.27
N SER A 52 3.98 -1.63 5.62
CA SER A 52 4.65 -0.53 4.96
C SER A 52 5.24 -1.06 3.66
N VAL A 53 5.02 -0.36 2.57
CA VAL A 53 5.51 -0.73 1.24
C VAL A 53 6.12 0.50 0.59
N HIS A 54 7.30 0.35 0.02
CA HIS A 54 7.89 1.43 -0.76
C HIS A 54 7.03 1.61 -2.01
N LEU A 55 6.69 2.84 -2.37
CA LEU A 55 5.85 3.07 -3.55
C LEU A 55 6.47 2.47 -4.82
N GLY A 56 7.78 2.21 -4.80
CA GLY A 56 8.48 1.50 -5.85
C GLY A 56 8.34 0.00 -5.96
N ASP A 57 7.81 -0.66 -4.94
CA ASP A 57 7.50 -2.09 -5.01
C ASP A 57 6.29 -2.36 -5.92
N PHE A 58 5.52 -1.32 -6.25
CA PHE A 58 4.45 -1.38 -7.25
C PHE A 58 4.96 -1.32 -8.71
N GLY A 59 6.27 -1.47 -8.93
CA GLY A 59 6.85 -1.74 -10.25
C GLY A 59 7.19 -0.52 -11.12
N GLY A 60 7.22 0.69 -10.57
CA GLY A 60 7.79 1.85 -11.27
C GLY A 60 9.33 1.89 -11.22
N ARG A 61 9.95 2.77 -11.99
CA ARG A 61 11.37 3.15 -11.85
C ARG A 61 11.42 4.60 -11.36
N TYR A 62 12.07 4.86 -10.22
CA TYR A 62 11.92 6.14 -9.51
C TYR A 62 13.23 6.93 -9.47
N THR A 63 13.48 7.71 -10.52
CA THR A 63 14.34 8.91 -10.42
C THR A 63 13.49 10.18 -10.17
N GLY A 64 12.17 10.02 -10.19
CA GLY A 64 11.07 10.95 -9.89
C GLY A 64 9.76 10.13 -9.83
N PHE A 65 8.72 10.58 -9.13
CA PHE A 65 7.47 9.83 -8.99
C PHE A 65 6.59 10.00 -10.23
N ASP A 66 6.96 9.32 -11.32
CA ASP A 66 6.09 9.18 -12.49
C ASP A 66 5.11 8.05 -12.20
N GLY A 67 3.89 8.39 -11.78
CA GLY A 67 2.82 7.42 -11.49
C GLY A 67 2.58 6.42 -12.63
N CYS A 68 1.82 5.36 -12.38
CA CYS A 68 1.63 4.23 -13.31
C CYS A 68 0.73 4.54 -14.52
N GLY A 69 0.98 5.68 -15.19
CA GLY A 69 0.55 5.99 -16.55
C GLY A 69 -0.77 6.76 -16.70
N GLY A 70 -0.93 7.87 -15.98
CA GLY A 70 -1.95 8.88 -16.25
C GLY A 70 -1.49 9.92 -17.28
N ASN A 71 -2.43 10.53 -18.03
CA ASN A 71 -2.18 11.50 -19.11
C ASN A 71 -1.69 12.89 -18.65
N SER A 72 -1.12 12.97 -17.46
CA SER A 72 -0.39 14.12 -16.94
C SER A 72 0.66 13.60 -15.97
N LEU A 73 1.83 14.22 -16.01
CA LEU A 73 2.99 13.87 -15.19
C LEU A 73 2.57 13.82 -13.70
N SER A 74 2.73 12.67 -13.06
CA SER A 74 2.98 12.48 -11.61
C SER A 74 1.85 12.09 -10.63
N ASP A 75 0.55 12.14 -10.95
CA ASP A 75 -0.47 12.02 -9.88
C ASP A 75 -0.93 10.58 -9.59
N LEU A 76 -0.80 10.15 -8.32
CA LEU A 76 -1.47 8.99 -7.76
C LEU A 76 -2.92 9.35 -7.39
N THR A 77 -3.89 8.73 -8.05
CA THR A 77 -5.31 9.09 -7.89
C THR A 77 -6.11 8.05 -7.12
N ALA A 78 -5.59 6.83 -6.98
CA ALA A 78 -6.33 5.73 -6.36
C ALA A 78 -5.43 4.79 -5.57
N LEU A 79 -5.97 4.31 -4.44
CA LEU A 79 -5.52 3.15 -3.69
C LEU A 79 -6.67 2.13 -3.68
N GLU A 80 -6.42 0.94 -4.19
CA GLU A 80 -7.41 -0.13 -4.29
C GLU A 80 -6.98 -1.34 -3.46
N PHE A 81 -7.92 -1.88 -2.68
CA PHE A 81 -7.79 -3.17 -2.01
C PHE A 81 -8.72 -4.16 -2.71
N LYS A 82 -8.14 -5.12 -3.42
CA LYS A 82 -8.88 -6.06 -4.26
C LYS A 82 -8.81 -7.47 -3.71
N ASN A 83 -9.98 -8.09 -3.52
CA ASN A 83 -10.04 -9.53 -3.25
C ASN A 83 -9.66 -10.31 -4.52
N THR A 84 -8.54 -11.02 -4.47
CA THR A 84 -8.05 -11.82 -5.60
C THR A 84 -8.70 -13.20 -5.69
N ARG A 85 -9.46 -13.60 -4.66
CA ARG A 85 -10.19 -14.86 -4.60
C ARG A 85 -11.68 -14.60 -4.37
N PRO A 86 -12.43 -14.21 -5.41
CA PRO A 86 -13.81 -13.71 -5.29
C PRO A 86 -14.82 -14.73 -4.73
N ARG A 87 -14.46 -16.01 -4.67
CA ARG A 87 -15.28 -17.07 -4.06
C ARG A 87 -15.20 -17.13 -2.53
N TYR A 88 -14.27 -16.39 -1.92
CA TYR A 88 -14.07 -16.34 -0.48
C TYR A 88 -14.32 -14.93 0.04
N THR A 89 -14.99 -14.85 1.17
CA THR A 89 -15.20 -13.59 1.89
C THR A 89 -14.41 -13.61 3.19
N THR A 90 -13.89 -12.45 3.56
CA THR A 90 -13.22 -12.25 4.84
C THR A 90 -13.45 -10.81 5.25
N GLN A 91 -13.72 -10.62 6.54
CA GLN A 91 -13.84 -9.28 7.10
C GLN A 91 -12.44 -8.76 7.40
N LEU A 92 -12.16 -7.56 6.91
CA LEU A 92 -10.91 -6.85 7.16
C LEU A 92 -11.23 -5.45 7.65
N CYS A 93 -10.50 -5.01 8.66
CA CYS A 93 -10.53 -3.62 9.11
C CYS A 93 -9.24 -2.95 8.67
N LEU A 94 -9.36 -1.77 8.04
CA LEU A 94 -8.23 -0.92 7.67
C LEU A 94 -8.24 0.31 8.56
N ASP A 95 -7.05 0.75 8.96
CA ASP A 95 -6.89 2.00 9.70
C ASP A 95 -5.53 2.66 9.36
N GLY A 96 -5.41 3.95 9.66
CA GLY A 96 -4.15 4.69 9.59
C GLY A 96 -3.46 4.67 8.22
N ILE A 97 -4.23 4.65 7.13
CA ILE A 97 -3.68 4.72 5.76
C ILE A 97 -3.01 6.08 5.56
N ARG A 98 -1.69 6.08 5.33
CA ARG A 98 -0.90 7.30 5.19
C ARG A 98 0.29 7.13 4.24
N LEU A 99 0.72 8.23 3.66
CA LEU A 99 1.95 8.34 2.90
C LEU A 99 3.05 8.94 3.78
N LEU A 100 4.24 8.36 3.74
CA LEU A 100 5.40 8.79 4.52
C LEU A 100 6.56 9.14 3.59
N SER A 101 7.39 10.09 4.01
CA SER A 101 8.69 10.35 3.39
C SER A 101 9.76 9.59 4.16
N LEU A 102 10.81 9.08 3.50
CA LEU A 102 11.91 8.37 4.18
C LEU A 102 12.63 9.24 5.24
N GLY A 103 12.41 10.56 5.26
CA GLY A 103 12.89 11.46 6.32
C GLY A 103 12.00 11.56 7.57
N SER A 104 10.78 11.03 7.58
CA SER A 104 9.83 11.19 8.70
C SER A 104 9.84 10.07 9.73
N ALA A 105 10.74 9.08 9.59
CA ALA A 105 10.88 7.97 10.55
C ALA A 105 11.62 8.36 11.84
N ALA A 106 11.99 9.63 12.02
CA ALA A 106 12.76 10.11 13.17
C ALA A 106 11.92 10.67 14.33
N ASP A 107 10.60 10.91 14.16
CA ASP A 107 9.79 11.55 15.20
C ASP A 107 8.65 10.63 15.68
N SER A 108 8.97 9.74 16.61
CA SER A 108 8.05 9.27 17.66
C SER A 108 8.82 8.46 18.72
N ASN A 109 9.43 9.19 19.66
CA ASN A 109 9.70 8.70 21.02
C ASN A 109 8.47 8.98 21.89
#